data_AF-X7ZYN7-F1
#
_entry.id   AF-X7ZYN7-F1
#
_cell.length_a   1.000
_cell.length_b   1.000
_cell.length_c   1.000
_cell.angle_alpha   90.00
_cell.angle_beta   90.00
_cell.angle_gamma   90.00
#
_symmetry.space_group_name_H-M   'P 1'
#
loop_
_entity.id
_entity.type
_entity.pdbx_description
1 polymer ?
#
loop_
_entity_poly.entity_id
_entity_poly.type
_entity_poly.pdbx_seq_one_letter_code
_entity_poly.pdbx_strand_id
1 'polypeptide(L)' 'MENQPGFLGFQLLRPVKGEDRYFVVTHWESDEAFQAWATDLPSRRMPATGPTR' A
#
# COMPACT_ATOMS: atom_id res chain seq x y z
N MET A 1 4.49 -6.87 -7.94
CA MET A 1 3.99 -5.47 -7.85
C MET A 1 3.65 -4.92 -9.23
N GLU A 2 4.50 -5.11 -10.24
CA GLU A 2 4.29 -4.54 -11.59
C GLU A 2 3.14 -5.19 -12.39
N ASN A 3 2.67 -6.36 -11.97
CA ASN A 3 1.62 -7.12 -12.68
C ASN A 3 0.25 -7.03 -12.00
N GLN A 4 0.02 -5.99 -11.18
CA GLN A 4 -1.29 -5.80 -10.54
C GLN A 4 -2.25 -5.08 -11.49
N PRO A 5 -3.50 -5.58 -11.64
CA PRO A 5 -4.50 -4.94 -12.49
C PRO A 5 -4.72 -3.48 -12.07
N GLY A 6 -4.68 -2.57 -13.05
CA GLY A 6 -4.89 -1.14 -12.83
C GLY A 6 -3.71 -0.41 -12.15
N PHE A 7 -2.54 -1.03 -11.98
CA PHE A 7 -1.35 -0.33 -11.49
C PHE A 7 -0.73 0.54 -12.59
N LEU A 8 -0.58 1.84 -12.32
CA LEU A 8 -0.02 2.81 -13.28
C LEU A 8 1.45 3.12 -13.04
N GLY A 9 1.93 2.97 -11.80
CA GLY A 9 3.33 3.22 -11.47
C GLY A 9 3.53 3.63 -10.01
N PHE A 10 4.80 3.84 -9.64
CA PHE A 10 5.16 4.36 -8.32
C PHE A 10 6.19 5.46 -8.40
N GLN A 11 6.19 6.34 -7.40
CA GLN A 11 7.15 7.42 -7.22
C GLN A 11 7.75 7.33 -5.82
N LEU A 12 9.08 7.40 -5.74
CA LEU A 12 9.80 7.51 -4.48
C LEU A 12 10.11 8.98 -4.22
N LEU A 13 9.40 9.58 -3.28
CA LEU A 13 9.61 10.96 -2.89
C LEU A 13 10.66 11.00 -1.77
N ARG A 14 11.75 11.72 -2.06
CA ARG A 14 12.78 12.02 -1.07
C ARG A 14 12.32 13.20 -0.23
N PRO A 15 12.53 13.17 1.09
CA PRO A 15 12.18 14.30 1.92
C PRO A 15 13.06 15.52 1.59
N VAL A 16 12.46 16.71 1.59
CA VAL A 16 13.12 17.96 1.17
C VAL A 16 13.39 18.95 2.31
N LYS A 17 12.65 18.87 3.43
CA LYS A 17 12.86 19.70 4.62
C LYS A 17 12.40 19.01 5.89
N GLY A 18 13.33 18.81 6.84
CA GLY A 18 13.02 18.51 8.24
C GLY A 18 12.38 17.15 8.55
N GLU A 19 12.22 16.28 7.55
CA GLU A 19 11.76 14.91 7.73
C GLU A 19 12.80 13.94 7.18
N ASP A 20 12.98 12.79 7.83
CA ASP A 20 13.92 11.76 7.37
C ASP A 20 13.21 10.61 6.65
N ARG A 21 11.89 10.72 6.47
CA ARG A 21 11.05 9.63 5.96
C ARG A 21 10.88 9.73 4.46
N TYR A 22 11.03 8.60 3.80
CA TYR A 22 10.72 8.43 2.39
C TYR A 22 9.23 8.14 2.22
N PHE A 23 8.63 8.73 1.19
CA PHE A 23 7.27 8.40 0.80
C PHE A 23 7.29 7.58 -0.48
N VAL A 24 6.59 6.45 -0.46
CA VAL A 24 6.32 5.67 -1.66
C VAL A 24 4.87 5.96 -2.06
N VAL A 25 4.69 6.60 -3.22
CA VAL A 25 3.38 6.91 -3.77
C VAL A 25 3.10 5.96 -4.92
N THR A 26 1.98 5.24 -4.89
CA THR A 26 1.54 4.37 -5.99
C THR A 26 0.33 5.00 -6.69
N HIS A 27 0.32 4.94 -8.02
CA HIS A 27 -0.77 5.44 -8.85
C HIS A 27 -1.55 4.25 -9.42
N TRP A 28 -2.87 4.38 -9.41
CA TRP A 28 -3.81 3.35 -9.83
C TRP A 28 -4.83 3.95 -10.80
N GLU A 29 -5.33 3.12 -11.71
CA GLU A 29 -6.34 3.48 -12.70
C GLU A 29 -7.69 3.83 -12.05
N SER A 30 -8.01 3.19 -10.93
CA SER A 30 -9.19 3.49 -10.13
C SER A 30 -9.00 3.14 -8.66
N ASP A 31 -9.91 3.65 -7.81
CA ASP A 31 -9.99 3.31 -6.40
C ASP A 31 -10.29 1.81 -6.20
N GLU A 32 -11.12 1.18 -7.05
CA GLU A 32 -11.41 -0.25 -6.97
C GLU A 32 -10.16 -1.12 -7.18
N ALA A 33 -9.31 -0.76 -8.15
CA ALA A 33 -8.05 -1.45 -8.40
C ALA A 33 -7.12 -1.36 -7.18
N PHE A 34 -7.03 -0.17 -6.57
CA PHE A 34 -6.28 0.02 -5.33
C PHE A 34 -6.85 -0.82 -4.18
N GLN A 35 -8.18 -0.82 -3.97
CA GLN A 35 -8.80 -1.57 -2.88
C GLN A 35 -8.65 -3.09 -3.04
N ALA A 36 -8.77 -3.60 -4.27
CA ALA A 36 -8.55 -5.01 -4.58
C ALA A 36 -7.12 -5.44 -4.23
N TRP A 37 -6.14 -4.63 -4.62
CA TRP A 37 -4.74 -4.84 -4.24
C TRP A 37 -4.50 -4.71 -2.73
N ALA A 38 -5.01 -3.64 -2.10
CA ALA A 38 -4.77 -3.36 -0.69
C ALA A 38 -5.40 -4.41 0.24
N THR A 39 -6.54 -4.98 -0.15
CA THR A 39 -7.20 -6.07 0.58
C THR A 39 -6.42 -7.39 0.48
N ASP A 40 -5.67 -7.58 -0.61
CA ASP A 40 -4.80 -8.75 -0.78
C ASP A 40 -3.49 -8.63 0.02
N LEU A 41 -3.16 -7.48 0.62
CA LEU A 41 -1.96 -7.38 1.45
C LEU A 41 -2.05 -8.31 2.67
N PRO A 42 -1.05 -9.18 2.92
CA PRO A 42 -1.09 -10.18 3.97
C PRO A 42 -1.29 -9.58 5.38
N SER A 43 -0.83 -8.34 5.59
CA SER A 43 -1.02 -7.60 6.85
C SER A 43 -2.49 -7.27 7.16
N ARG A 44 -3.38 -7.21 6.15
CA ARG A 44 -4.82 -6.94 6.34
C ARG A 44 -5.62 -8.23 6.58
N ARG A 45 -5.06 -9.39 6.26
CA ARG A 45 -5.70 -10.72 6.39
C ARG A 45 -5.52 -11.39 7.75
N MET A 46 -4.83 -10.75 8.70
CA MET A 46 -4.74 -11.26 10.07
C MET A 46 -5.95 -10.79 10.88
N PRO A 47 -6.92 -11.66 11.24
CA PRO A 47 -7.79 -11.38 12.37
C PRO A 47 -6.90 -11.29 13.62
N ALA A 48 -7.13 -10.28 14.46
CA ALA A 48 -6.44 -10.12 15.73
C ALA A 48 -6.76 -11.32 16.64
N THR A 49 -5.96 -12.37 16.59
CA THR A 49 -6.05 -13.47 17.56
C THR A 49 -5.29 -13.06 18.81
N GLY A 50 -6.04 -12.62 19.82
CA GLY A 50 -5.62 -12.64 21.24
C GLY A 50 -6.41 -11.65 22.11
N PRO A 51 -6.78 -11.97 23.36
CA PRO A 51 -6.47 -13.18 24.13
C PRO A 51 -7.72 -14.00 24.51
N THR A 52 -7.61 -15.34 24.49
CA THR A 52 -8.46 -16.16 25.36
C THR A 52 -7.67 -16.43 26.63
N ARG A 53 -8.28 -16.01 27.73
CA ARG A 53 -7.95 -16.26 29.14
C ARG A 53 -7.12 -17.50 29.44
#